data_AF-A0A961TBV6-F1
#
_entry.id   AF-A0A961TBV6-F1
#
_cell.length_a   1.000
_cell.length_b   1.000
_cell.length_c   1.000
_cell.angle_alpha   90.00
_cell.angle_beta   90.00
_cell.angle_gamma   90.00
#
_symmetry.space_group_name_H-M   'P 1'
#
loop_
_entity.id
_entity.type
_entity.pdbx_description
1 polymer ?
#
loop_
_entity_poly.entity_id
_entity_poly.type
_entity_poly.pdbx_seq_one_letter_code
_entity_poly.pdbx_strand_id
1 'polypeptide(L)' 'MRKRHTVREFATTEIPLKVIEDCIATAGTAPSGANHQPWHFVAIRDAATKSAIRKAAEEEEVAFYDGGAG' A
#
# COMPACT_ATOMS: atom_id res chain seq x y z
N MET A 1 -7.67 4.76 17.89
CA MET A 1 -8.01 5.33 16.57
C MET A 1 -8.16 6.86 16.51
N ARG A 2 -8.44 7.60 17.60
CA ARG A 2 -8.71 9.06 17.55
C ARG A 2 -7.60 9.96 16.97
N LYS A 3 -6.35 9.50 16.92
CA LYS A 3 -5.20 10.28 16.41
C LYS A 3 -4.80 9.92 14.96
N ARG A 4 -5.36 8.87 14.37
CA ARG A 4 -5.00 8.41 13.03
C ARG A 4 -5.56 9.37 11.97
N HIS A 5 -4.70 9.82 11.06
CA HIS A 5 -5.03 10.64 9.91
C HIS A 5 -4.38 10.06 8.65
N THR A 6 -4.91 10.42 7.49
CA THR A 6 -4.33 10.00 6.21
C THR A 6 -3.23 11.00 5.85
N VAL A 7 -2.00 10.50 5.72
CA VAL A 7 -0.82 11.29 5.36
C VAL A 7 -0.49 11.02 3.89
N ARG A 8 -0.15 12.05 3.12
CA ARG A 8 0.19 11.95 1.68
C ARG A 8 1.65 12.29 1.37
N GLU A 9 2.40 12.75 2.36
CA GLU A 9 3.83 13.10 2.26
C GLU A 9 4.61 12.31 3.31
N PHE A 10 5.59 11.52 2.87
CA PHE A 10 6.38 10.64 3.73
C PHE A 10 7.85 11.04 3.67
N ALA A 11 8.54 10.96 4.80
CA ALA A 11 9.98 11.13 4.85
C ALA A 11 10.70 9.95 4.17
N THR A 12 11.90 10.20 3.65
CA THR A 12 12.76 9.16 3.04
C THR A 12 13.54 8.33 4.06
N THR A 13 13.33 8.58 5.35
CA THR A 13 13.99 7.87 6.44
C THR A 13 13.64 6.39 6.41
N GLU A 14 14.66 5.54 6.45
CA GLU A 14 14.44 4.09 6.52
C GLU A 14 13.77 3.70 7.85
N ILE A 15 12.95 2.65 7.79
CA ILE A 15 12.31 2.06 8.96
C ILE A 15 12.78 0.61 9.13
N PRO A 16 12.86 0.10 10.38
CA PRO A 16 13.20 -1.29 10.62
C PRO A 16 12.23 -2.25 9.92
N LEU A 17 12.76 -3.29 9.26
CA LEU A 17 11.94 -4.29 8.56
C LEU A 17 10.88 -4.92 9.48
N LYS A 18 11.26 -5.17 10.74
CA LYS A 18 10.38 -5.73 11.77
C LYS A 18 9.07 -4.97 11.94
N VAL A 19 9.08 -3.64 11.79
CA VAL A 19 7.85 -2.83 11.90
C VAL A 19 6.86 -3.21 10.79
N ILE A 20 7.35 -3.45 9.57
CA ILE A 20 6.54 -3.89 8.43
C ILE A 20 6.04 -5.32 8.64
N GLU A 21 6.91 -6.22 9.11
CA GLU A 21 6.54 -7.61 9.41
C GLU A 21 5.44 -7.69 10.47
N ASP A 22 5.57 -6.94 11.57
CA ASP A 22 4.60 -6.90 12.66
C ASP A 22 3.24 -6.33 12.18
N CYS A 23 3.25 -5.33 11.28
CA CYS A 23 2.03 -4.82 10.65
C CYS A 23 1.33 -5.87 9.78
N ILE A 24 2.07 -6.60 8.94
CA ILE A 24 1.52 -7.66 8.08
C ILE A 24 0.99 -8.82 8.94
N ALA A 25 1.74 -9.25 9.95
CA ALA A 25 1.31 -10.29 10.88
C ALA A 25 0.00 -9.90 11.58
N THR A 26 -0.12 -8.64 12.02
CA THR A 26 -1.36 -8.10 12.61
C THR A 26 -2.51 -8.14 11.61
N ALA A 27 -2.30 -7.71 10.37
CA ALA A 27 -3.33 -7.74 9.33
C ALA A 27 -3.82 -9.17 9.02
N GLY A 28 -2.92 -10.14 9.02
CA GLY A 28 -3.23 -11.55 8.80
C GLY A 28 -4.12 -12.20 9.89
N THR A 29 -4.31 -11.54 11.03
CA THR A 29 -5.22 -12.02 12.10
C THR A 29 -6.70 -11.75 11.82
N ALA A 30 -7.02 -11.03 10.74
CA ALA A 30 -8.41 -10.79 10.36
C ALA A 30 -9.15 -12.11 10.09
N PRO A 31 -10.46 -12.21 10.42
CA PRO A 31 -11.24 -13.37 10.02
C PRO A 31 -11.42 -13.40 8.49
N SER A 32 -11.51 -14.60 7.92
CA SER A 32 -11.84 -14.81 6.50
C SER A 32 -12.94 -15.85 6.33
N GLY A 33 -13.72 -15.73 5.26
CA GLY A 33 -14.73 -16.72 4.89
C GLY A 33 -14.10 -18.10 4.78
N ALA A 34 -14.67 -19.07 5.51
CA ALA A 34 -14.15 -20.44 5.61
C ALA A 34 -12.63 -20.52 5.94
N ASN A 35 -12.08 -19.52 6.62
CA ASN A 35 -10.65 -19.40 6.94
C ASN A 35 -9.71 -19.48 5.71
N HIS A 36 -10.16 -19.02 4.54
CA HIS A 36 -9.37 -19.08 3.31
C HIS A 36 -8.11 -18.21 3.32
N GLN A 37 -8.05 -17.19 4.18
CA GLN A 37 -6.97 -16.20 4.24
C GLN A 37 -6.57 -15.67 2.86
N PRO A 38 -7.52 -15.12 2.06
CA PRO A 38 -7.31 -14.83 0.64
C PRO A 38 -6.54 -13.52 0.40
N TRP A 39 -5.59 -13.18 1.27
CA TRP A 39 -4.77 -11.98 1.18
C TRP A 39 -3.34 -12.32 0.80
N HIS A 40 -2.78 -11.49 -0.07
CA HIS A 40 -1.36 -11.47 -0.39
C HIS A 40 -0.83 -10.07 -0.13
N PHE A 41 0.16 -9.94 0.77
CA PHE A 41 0.79 -8.67 1.09
C PHE A 41 2.15 -8.59 0.40
N VAL A 42 2.36 -7.55 -0.41
CA VAL A 42 3.63 -7.31 -1.11
C VAL A 42 4.28 -6.06 -0.52
N ALA A 43 5.43 -6.23 0.13
CA ALA A 43 6.23 -5.12 0.66
C ALA A 43 7.38 -4.79 -0.32
N ILE A 44 7.41 -3.55 -0.81
CA ILE A 44 8.36 -3.12 -1.86
C ILE A 44 9.33 -2.09 -1.28
N ARG A 45 10.61 -2.47 -1.16
CA ARG A 45 11.69 -1.57 -0.77
C ARG A 45 12.43 -0.96 -1.95
N ASP A 46 12.58 -1.73 -3.03
CA ASP A 46 13.34 -1.35 -4.21
C ASP A 46 12.85 -0.03 -4.83
N ALA A 47 13.77 0.89 -5.07
CA ALA A 47 13.46 2.23 -5.54
C ALA A 47 12.97 2.23 -7.00
N ALA A 48 13.55 1.39 -7.85
CA ALA A 48 13.15 1.29 -9.25
C ALA A 48 11.72 0.77 -9.38
N THR A 49 11.39 -0.28 -8.63
CA THR A 49 10.05 -0.87 -8.58
C THR A 49 9.02 0.15 -8.06
N LYS A 50 9.33 0.88 -6.97
CA LYS A 50 8.43 1.95 -6.48
C LYS A 50 8.22 3.05 -7.53
N SER A 51 9.27 3.45 -8.24
CA SER A 51 9.16 4.47 -9.28
C SER A 51 8.31 4.01 -10.47
N ALA A 52 8.44 2.74 -10.87
CA ALA A 52 7.62 2.16 -11.94
C ALA A 52 6.13 2.12 -11.56
N ILE A 53 5.82 1.68 -10.33
CA ILE A 53 4.44 1.66 -9.80
C ILE A 53 3.85 3.08 -9.75
N ARG A 54 4.62 4.05 -9.25
CA ARG A 54 4.18 5.45 -9.18
C ARG A 54 3.79 5.98 -10.55
N LYS A 55 4.65 5.78 -11.56
CA LYS A 55 4.40 6.23 -12.93
C LYS A 55 3.11 5.62 -13.49
N ALA A 56 2.93 4.31 -13.34
CA ALA A 56 1.72 3.63 -13.81
C ALA A 56 0.45 4.13 -13.12
N ALA A 57 0.51 4.39 -11.81
CA ALA A 57 -0.62 4.95 -11.07
C ALA A 57 -0.96 6.39 -11.50
N GLU A 58 0.05 7.24 -11.72
CA GLU A 58 -0.15 8.61 -12.20
C GLU A 58 -0.74 8.65 -13.63
N GLU A 59 -0.32 7.73 -14.51
CA GLU A 59 -0.90 7.58 -15.86
C GLU A 59 -2.39 7.21 -15.81
N GLU A 60 -2.77 6.27 -14.93
CA GLU A 60 -4.18 5.88 -14.74
C GLU A 60 -5.03 7.02 -14.15
N GLU A 61 -4.50 7.76 -13.17
CA GLU A 61 -5.20 8.91 -12.60
C GLU A 61 -5.45 10.00 -13.66
N VAL A 62 -4.47 10.29 -14.51
CA VAL A 62 -4.66 11.24 -15.64
C VAL A 62 -5.78 10.74 -16.56
N ALA A 63 -5.75 9.47 -16.97
CA ALA A 63 -6.77 8.89 -17.84
C ALA A 63 -8.17 8.92 -17.21
N PHE A 64 -8.27 8.70 -15.90
CA PHE A 64 -9.51 8.77 -15.15
C PHE A 64 -10.11 10.19 -15.18
N TYR A 65 -9.32 11.22 -14.93
CA TYR A 65 -9.78 12.62 -14.92
C TYR A 65 -9.98 13.23 -16.31
N ASP A 66 -9.28 12.74 -17.34
CA ASP A 66 -9.39 13.24 -18.72
C ASP A 66 -10.59 12.66 -19.51
N GLY A 67 -11.49 11.93 -18.84
CA GLY A 67 -12.76 11.49 -19.43
C GLY A 67 -13.13 10.04 -19.18
N GLY A 68 -12.31 9.26 -18.46
CA GLY A 68 -12.60 7.87 -18.09
C GLY A 68 -13.59 7.70 -16.93
N ALA A 69 -13.92 8.78 -16.20
CA ALA A 69 -14.85 8.76 -15.07
C ALA A 69 -16.35 8.88 -15.46
N GLY A 70 -16.67 8.81 -16.76
CA GLY A 70 -18.02 8.89 -17.32
C GLY A 70 -18.75 7.57 -17.43
#